data_AF-A0A532BNN4-F1
#
_entry.id   AF-A0A532BNN4-F1
#
_cell.length_a   1.000
_cell.length_b   1.000
_cell.length_c   1.000
_cell.angle_alpha   90.00
_cell.angle_beta   90.00
_cell.angle_gamma   90.00
#
_symmetry.space_group_name_H-M   'P 1'
#
loop_
_entity.id
_entity.type
_entity.pdbx_description
1 polymer ?
#
loop_
_entity_poly.entity_id
_entity_poly.type
_entity_poly.pdbx_seq_one_letter_code
_entity_poly.pdbx_strand_id
1 'polypeptide(L)' 'MALAGKEATIADVVSIAVECIDCGRNRWWKPAELKRHGVMPETPLAALSGRLICKACRADGLPGAAVSIKAAFIDDRQRT' A
#
# COMPACT_ATOMS: atom_id res chain seq x y z
N MET A 1 16.05 -4.10 -7.59
CA MET A 1 15.65 -4.66 -8.91
C MET A 1 14.38 -3.94 -9.33
N ALA A 2 14.41 -3.23 -10.46
CA ALA A 2 13.22 -2.65 -11.06
C ALA A 2 12.55 -3.73 -11.92
N LEU A 3 11.27 -4.00 -11.69
CA LEU A 3 10.45 -4.81 -12.60
C LEU A 3 10.52 -4.14 -13.98
N ALA A 4 11.02 -4.86 -14.98
CA ALA A 4 11.23 -4.33 -16.33
C ALA A 4 9.92 -3.79 -16.91
N GLY A 5 9.80 -2.47 -17.05
CA GLY A 5 8.76 -1.76 -17.82
C GLY A 5 7.30 -1.96 -17.42
N LYS A 6 6.99 -2.83 -16.46
CA LYS A 6 5.62 -3.19 -16.06
C LYS A 6 5.33 -2.60 -14.69
N GLU A 7 4.24 -1.82 -14.60
CA GLU A 7 3.80 -1.23 -13.35
C GLU A 7 3.51 -2.32 -12.32
N ALA A 8 4.15 -2.22 -11.15
CA ALA A 8 4.00 -3.18 -10.08
C ALA A 8 2.58 -3.13 -9.49
N THR A 9 1.98 -4.29 -9.32
CA THR A 9 0.61 -4.46 -8.83
C THR A 9 0.59 -5.00 -7.41
N ILE A 10 -0.59 -5.00 -6.80
CA ILE A 10 -0.82 -5.56 -5.46
C ILE A 10 -0.53 -7.06 -5.42
N ALA A 11 -0.63 -7.76 -6.55
CA ALA A 11 -0.30 -9.19 -6.65
C ALA A 11 1.20 -9.48 -6.50
N ASP A 12 2.07 -8.51 -6.81
CA ASP A 12 3.52 -8.70 -6.84
C ASP A 12 4.18 -8.53 -5.45
N VAL A 13 3.40 -8.11 -4.44
CA VAL A 13 3.90 -7.75 -3.11
C VAL A 13 3.39 -8.71 -2.05
N VAL A 14 4.18 -8.91 -0.99
CA VAL A 14 3.79 -9.73 0.17
C VAL A 14 3.23 -8.92 1.33
N SER A 15 3.67 -7.67 1.43
CA SER A 15 3.36 -6.83 2.56
C SER A 15 3.47 -5.38 2.14
N ILE A 16 2.53 -4.58 2.60
CA ILE A 16 2.47 -3.15 2.34
C ILE A 16 2.38 -2.44 3.69
N ALA A 17 3.35 -1.57 3.97
CA ALA A 17 3.28 -0.61 5.05
C ALA A 17 2.73 0.70 4.52
N VAL A 18 1.74 1.25 5.22
CA VAL A 18 1.17 2.56 4.94
C VAL A 18 1.30 3.43 6.17
N GLU A 19 1.95 4.56 5.99
CA GLU A 19 2.17 5.57 7.01
C GLU A 19 1.40 6.84 6.63
N CYS A 20 0.57 7.35 7.53
CA CYS A 20 -0.04 8.66 7.34
C CYS A 20 0.97 9.74 7.72
N ILE A 21 1.32 10.60 6.77
CA ILE A 21 2.28 11.69 6.98
C ILE A 21 1.73 12.74 7.95
N ASP A 22 0.41 12.96 7.94
CA ASP A 22 -0.22 13.97 8.78
C ASP A 22 -0.17 13.64 10.28
N CYS A 23 -0.20 12.36 10.66
CA CYS A 23 -0.25 11.93 12.07
C CYS A 23 0.78 10.86 12.48
N GLY A 24 1.62 10.40 11.56
CA GLY A 24 2.63 9.36 11.78
C GLY A 24 2.09 7.94 12.00
N ARG A 25 0.76 7.72 11.90
CA ARG A 25 0.19 6.39 12.11
C ARG A 25 0.62 5.46 10.99
N ASN A 26 1.27 4.37 11.36
CA ASN A 26 1.71 3.32 10.45
C ASN A 26 0.86 2.06 10.62
N ARG A 27 0.50 1.43 9.50
CA ARG A 27 -0.16 0.13 9.48
C ARG A 27 0.41 -0.76 8.39
N TRP A 28 0.58 -2.02 8.74
CA TRP A 28 0.99 -3.07 7.82
C TRP A 28 -0.23 -3.89 7.38
N TRP A 29 -0.29 -4.19 6.10
CA TRP A 29 -1.34 -5.03 5.50
C TRP A 29 -0.74 -6.07 4.58
N LYS A 30 -1.31 -7.26 4.61
CA LYS A 30 -1.17 -8.25 3.54
C LYS A 30 -2.07 -7.84 2.36
N PRO A 31 -1.70 -8.18 1.12
CA PRO A 31 -2.53 -7.91 -0.07
C PRO A 31 -3.99 -8.35 0.07
N ALA A 32 -4.21 -9.51 0.72
CA ALA A 32 -5.55 -10.03 0.96
C ALA A 32 -6.41 -9.12 1.84
N GLU A 33 -5.81 -8.39 2.79
CA GLU A 33 -6.53 -7.45 3.67
C GLU A 33 -6.94 -6.18 2.94
N LEU A 34 -6.25 -5.82 1.86
CA LEU A 34 -6.57 -4.63 1.06
C LEU A 34 -7.85 -4.79 0.23
N LYS A 35 -8.29 -6.04 -0.01
CA LYS A 35 -9.56 -6.31 -0.71
C LYS A 35 -10.76 -5.62 -0.07
N ARG A 36 -10.77 -5.50 1.26
CA ARG A 36 -11.85 -4.78 1.99
C ARG A 36 -11.90 -3.28 1.70
N HIS A 37 -10.84 -2.73 1.10
CA HIS A 37 -10.72 -1.34 0.69
C HIS A 37 -10.96 -1.17 -0.83
N GLY A 38 -11.52 -2.18 -1.51
CA GLY A 38 -11.75 -2.13 -2.96
C GLY A 38 -10.47 -2.21 -3.78
N VAL A 39 -9.39 -2.72 -3.19
CA VAL A 39 -8.10 -2.91 -3.86
C VAL A 39 -8.03 -4.35 -4.37
N MET A 40 -7.85 -4.51 -5.67
CA MET A 40 -7.77 -5.82 -6.34
C MET A 40 -6.31 -6.18 -6.64
N PRO A 41 -5.97 -7.47 -6.85
CA PRO A 41 -4.60 -7.90 -7.14
C PRO A 41 -3.95 -7.16 -8.32
N GLU A 42 -4.71 -6.86 -9.36
CA GLU A 42 -4.30 -6.12 -10.55
C GLU A 42 -4.17 -4.60 -10.33
N THR A 43 -4.59 -4.09 -9.17
CA THR A 43 -4.49 -2.66 -8.87
C THR A 43 -3.01 -2.26 -8.85
N PRO A 44 -2.62 -1.19 -9.56
CA PRO A 44 -1.28 -0.64 -9.45
C PRO A 44 -0.95 -0.20 -8.03
N LEU A 45 0.28 -0.44 -7.58
CA LEU A 45 0.75 0.07 -6.29
C LEU A 45 0.68 1.61 -6.22
N ALA A 46 0.96 2.28 -7.34
CA ALA A 46 0.88 3.74 -7.42
C ALA A 46 -0.55 4.28 -7.19
N ALA A 47 -1.58 3.49 -7.54
CA ALA A 47 -2.98 3.86 -7.34
C ALA A 47 -3.45 3.66 -5.88
N LEU A 48 -2.65 3.01 -5.03
CA LEU A 48 -3.03 2.71 -3.65
C LEU A 48 -3.12 3.97 -2.78
N SER A 49 -2.21 4.93 -2.95
CA SER A 49 -2.18 6.17 -2.15
C SER A 49 -3.46 6.99 -2.32
N GLY A 50 -3.96 7.12 -3.55
CA GLY A 50 -5.21 7.83 -3.84
C GLY A 50 -6.48 7.17 -3.29
N ARG A 51 -6.41 5.94 -2.79
CA ARG A 51 -7.55 5.18 -2.24
C ARG A 51 -7.57 5.14 -0.71
N LEU A 52 -6.52 5.63 -0.06
CA LEU A 52 -6.35 5.49 1.38
C LEU A 52 -6.53 6.84 2.07
N ILE A 53 -7.30 6.83 3.15
CA ILE A 53 -7.51 7.98 4.02
C ILE A 53 -7.31 7.51 5.46
N CYS A 54 -6.52 8.26 6.22
CA CYS A 54 -6.35 8.03 7.63
C CYS A 54 -7.65 8.37 8.39
N LYS A 55 -8.33 7.34 8.89
CA LYS A 55 -9.58 7.50 9.64
C LYS A 55 -9.41 8.33 10.91
N ALA A 56 -8.24 8.28 11.55
CA ALA A 56 -7.96 9.10 12.74
C ALA A 56 -7.87 10.59 12.37
N CYS A 57 -7.02 10.94 11.40
CA CYS A 57 -6.94 12.32 10.90
C CYS A 57 -8.30 12.86 10.46
N ARG A 58 -9.10 12.04 9.76
CA ARG A 58 -10.43 12.44 9.32
C ARG A 58 -11.38 12.69 10.50
N ALA A 59 -11.27 11.92 11.59
CA ALA A 59 -12.04 12.16 12.81
C ALA A 59 -11.61 13.44 13.52
N ASP A 60 -10.33 13.81 13.41
CA ASP A 60 -9.74 15.03 13.97
C ASP A 60 -9.92 16.27 13.06
N GLY A 61 -10.62 16.14 11.93
CA GLY A 61 -10.86 17.23 10.97
C GLY A 61 -9.68 17.56 10.04
N LEU A 62 -8.63 16.74 10.06
CA LEU A 62 -7.48 16.85 9.17
C LEU A 62 -7.72 16.11 7.83
N PRO A 63 -7.02 16.48 6.74
CA PRO A 63 -7.18 15.81 5.45
C PRO A 63 -6.90 14.31 5.50
N GLY A 64 -5.80 13.89 6.12
CA GLY A 64 -5.46 12.47 6.30
C GLY A 64 -5.17 11.71 5.01
N ALA A 65 -4.98 12.42 3.88
CA ALA A 65 -4.76 11.86 2.55
C ALA A 65 -3.27 11.75 2.20
N ALA A 66 -2.41 12.47 2.91
CA ALA A 66 -0.96 12.36 2.72
C ALA A 66 -0.48 11.05 3.35
N VAL A 67 -0.12 10.08 2.51
CA VAL A 67 0.37 8.76 2.94
C VAL A 67 1.67 8.38 2.23
N SER A 68 2.60 7.78 2.97
CA SER A 68 3.75 7.06 2.42
C SER A 68 3.46 5.58 2.35
N ILE A 69 3.84 4.95 1.25
CA ILE A 69 3.62 3.52 1.01
C ILE A 69 4.97 2.85 0.78
N LYS A 70 5.25 1.81 1.56
CA LYS A 70 6.41 0.94 1.38
C LYS A 70 5.90 -0.46 1.08
N ALA A 71 6.39 -1.07 0.02
CA ALA A 71 5.99 -2.41 -0.38
C ALA A 71 7.19 -3.36 -0.33
N ALA A 72 6.96 -4.56 0.19
CA ALA A 72 7.90 -5.66 0.16
C ALA A 72 7.48 -6.65 -0.93
N PHE A 73 8.42 -7.06 -1.77
CA PHE A 73 8.24 -8.02 -2.86
C PHE A 73 8.85 -9.38 -2.46
N ILE A 74 8.29 -10.49 -2.95
CA ILE A 74 9.05 -11.76 -2.98
C ILE A 74 9.95 -11.72 -4.20
N ASP A 75 11.23 -11.95 -4.00
CA ASP A 75 12.12 -12.32 -5.08
C ASP A 75 12.07 -13.84 -5.25
N ASP A 76 11.69 -14.31 -6.45
CA ASP A 76 11.54 -15.74 -6.75
C ASP A 76 12.86 -16.52 -6.58
N ARG A 77 14.01 -15.83 -6.54
CA ARG A 77 15.33 -16.43 -6.27
C ARG A 77 15.60 -16.72 -4.79
N GLN A 78 14.70 -16.36 -3.87
CA GLN A 78 14.79 -16.76 -2.46
C GLN A 78 14.11 -18.11 -2.17
N ARG A 79 13.56 -18.77 -3.20
CA ARG A 79 12.88 -20.07 -3.09
C ARG A 79 13.74 -21.24 -3.60
N THR A 80 15.06 -21.10 -3.60
CA THR A 80 16.04 -22.15 -3.91
C THR A 80 16.91 -22.46 -2.71
#